data_AF-A0A538SUG0-F1
#
_entry.id   AF-A0A538SUG0-F1
#
_cell.length_a   1.000
_cell.length_b   1.000
_cell.length_c   1.000
_cell.angle_alpha   90.00
_cell.angle_beta   90.00
_cell.angle_gamma   90.00
#
_symmetry.space_group_name_H-M   'P 1'
#
loop_
_entity.id
_entity.type
_entity.pdbx_description
1 polymer ?
#
loop_
_entity_poly.entity_id
_entity_poly.type
_entity_poly.pdbx_seq_one_letter_code
_entity_poly.pdbx_strand_id
1 'polypeptide(L)'
;MVVHMATLYVGVIGDFVRSRQIAPQARSSLQRRLGRTLQQINSHFAPSLAAKFLITIGDEFQGLLRNPVVIPDLVRELEMNLPDANMRLGIGKGDLYTDLGEYAIGMDGPVWHAARRALEDAKVSRRFGGVFVGF
;
A
#
# COMPACT_ATOMS: atom_id res chain seq x y z
N MET A 1 25.71 20.89 15.78
CA MET A 1 25.08 20.34 14.56
C MET A 1 24.03 19.35 15.01
N VAL A 2 22.74 19.70 14.90
CA VAL A 2 21.66 18.74 15.14
C VAL A 2 21.58 17.90 13.88
N VAL A 3 22.02 16.64 13.96
CA VAL A 3 21.78 15.67 12.90
C VAL A 3 20.30 15.36 12.98
N HIS A 4 19.49 15.93 12.09
CA HIS A 4 18.12 15.45 11.90
C HIS A 4 18.24 14.02 11.36
N MET A 5 18.10 13.03 12.24
CA MET A 5 17.95 11.64 11.82
C MET A 5 16.63 11.56 11.06
N ALA A 6 16.70 11.32 9.75
CA ALA A 6 15.52 11.15 8.93
C ALA A 6 14.72 9.94 9.44
N THR A 7 13.49 10.15 9.87
CA THR A 7 12.59 9.06 10.27
C THR A 7 12.22 8.26 9.04
N LEU A 8 12.58 6.97 9.05
CA LEU A 8 12.24 6.06 7.95
C LEU A 8 10.86 5.44 8.18
N TYR A 9 10.11 5.35 7.10
CA TYR A 9 8.80 4.72 7.01
C TYR A 9 8.81 3.63 5.95
N VAL A 10 7.72 2.87 5.91
CA VAL A 10 7.45 1.91 4.84
C VAL A 10 6.14 2.26 4.15
N GLY A 11 6.21 2.64 2.89
CA GLY A 11 5.07 2.91 2.02
C GLY A 11 4.63 1.63 1.33
N VAL A 12 3.34 1.37 1.33
CA VAL A 12 2.72 0.26 0.62
C VAL A 12 1.76 0.84 -0.39
N ILE A 13 1.91 0.49 -1.66
CA ILE A 13 0.96 0.81 -2.73
C ILE A 13 0.51 -0.50 -3.35
N GLY A 14 -0.80 -0.73 -3.39
CA GLY A 14 -1.38 -1.90 -4.04
C GLY A 14 -2.25 -1.53 -5.23
N ASP A 15 -2.27 -2.40 -6.24
CA ASP A 15 -3.20 -2.34 -7.37
C ASP A 15 -3.82 -3.70 -7.66
N PHE A 16 -4.96 -3.70 -8.37
CA PHE A 16 -5.57 -4.93 -8.86
C PHE A 16 -5.22 -5.17 -10.32
N VAL A 17 -4.73 -6.38 -10.61
CA VAL A 17 -4.36 -6.77 -11.97
C VAL A 17 -5.61 -6.77 -12.87
N ARG A 18 -5.55 -6.01 -13.97
CA ARG A 18 -6.60 -5.95 -15.01
C ARG A 18 -7.98 -5.53 -14.49
N SER A 19 -8.04 -4.75 -13.40
CA SER A 19 -9.30 -4.22 -12.85
C SER A 19 -10.20 -3.51 -13.87
N ARG A 20 -9.63 -2.89 -14.91
CA ARG A 20 -10.36 -2.22 -16.00
C ARG A 20 -11.10 -3.18 -16.93
N GLN A 21 -10.75 -4.47 -16.94
CA GLN A 21 -11.41 -5.52 -17.73
C GLN A 21 -12.52 -6.22 -16.94
N ILE A 22 -12.62 -5.95 -15.64
CA ILE A 22 -13.69 -6.48 -14.78
C ILE A 22 -14.99 -5.78 -15.14
N ALA A 23 -16.07 -6.56 -15.31
CA ALA A 23 -17.40 -6.02 -15.55
C ALA A 23 -17.79 -4.97 -14.48
N PRO A 24 -18.49 -3.88 -14.84
CA PRO A 24 -18.73 -2.75 -13.93
C PRO A 24 -19.31 -3.16 -12.55
N GLN A 25 -20.24 -4.11 -12.54
CA GLN A 25 -20.88 -4.60 -11.31
C GLN A 25 -19.90 -5.37 -10.42
N ALA A 26 -19.05 -6.21 -11.01
CA ALA A 26 -18.01 -6.96 -10.30
C ALA A 26 -16.92 -6.01 -9.78
N ARG A 27 -16.55 -4.98 -10.55
CA ARG A 27 -15.60 -3.94 -10.11
C ARG A 27 -16.11 -3.16 -8.91
N SER A 28 -17.39 -2.79 -8.90
CA SER A 28 -18.04 -2.13 -7.76
C SER A 28 -18.06 -3.03 -6.51
N SER A 29 -18.32 -4.33 -6.69
CA SER A 29 -18.27 -5.32 -5.60
C SER A 29 -16.86 -5.45 -5.02
N LEU A 30 -15.83 -5.48 -5.88
CA LEU A 30 -14.42 -5.54 -5.47
C LEU A 30 -14.02 -4.28 -4.69
N GLN A 31 -14.38 -3.08 -5.17
CA GLN A 31 -14.08 -1.83 -4.45
C GLN A 31 -14.74 -1.78 -3.07
N ARG A 32 -15.98 -2.24 -2.92
CA ARG A 32 -16.64 -2.32 -1.60
C ARG A 32 -15.96 -3.32 -0.67
N ARG A 33 -15.49 -4.46 -1.19
CA ARG A 33 -14.70 -5.42 -0.39
C ARG A 33 -13.38 -4.81 0.03
N LEU A 34 -12.62 -4.24 -0.90
CA LEU A 34 -11.38 -3.54 -0.61
C LEU A 34 -11.59 -2.48 0.48
N GLY A 35 -12.62 -1.62 0.36
CA GLY A 35 -12.90 -0.60 1.36
C GLY A 35 -13.10 -1.17 2.78
N ARG A 36 -13.84 -2.28 2.91
CA ARG A 36 -14.02 -2.97 4.19
C ARG A 36 -12.73 -3.60 4.70
N THR A 37 -11.96 -4.24 3.81
CA THR A 37 -10.65 -4.82 4.15
C THR A 37 -9.67 -3.76 4.64
N LEU A 38 -9.61 -2.59 4.00
CA LEU A 38 -8.76 -1.49 4.45
C LEU A 38 -9.21 -0.93 5.81
N GLN A 39 -10.51 -0.89 6.10
CA GLN A 39 -11.00 -0.52 7.43
C GLN A 39 -10.59 -1.52 8.53
N GLN A 40 -10.61 -2.82 8.20
CA GLN A 40 -10.14 -3.87 9.11
C GLN A 40 -8.64 -3.75 9.35
N ILE A 41 -7.84 -3.61 8.29
CA ILE A 41 -6.39 -3.38 8.36
C ILE A 41 -6.08 -2.14 9.20
N ASN A 42 -6.80 -1.04 8.98
CA ASN A 42 -6.61 0.20 9.73
C ASN A 42 -6.86 0.04 11.23
N SER A 43 -7.78 -0.84 11.60
CA SER A 43 -8.09 -1.14 13.00
C SER A 43 -7.08 -2.14 13.59
N HIS A 44 -6.82 -3.24 12.88
CA HIS A 44 -6.00 -4.35 13.35
C HIS A 44 -4.52 -3.96 13.49
N PHE A 45 -4.00 -3.20 12.53
CA PHE A 45 -2.59 -2.80 12.51
C PHE A 45 -2.35 -1.40 13.06
N ALA A 46 -3.33 -0.75 13.69
CA ALA A 46 -3.26 0.65 14.13
C ALA A 46 -1.93 1.05 14.83
N PRO A 47 -1.35 0.24 15.76
CA PRO A 47 -0.07 0.58 16.40
C PRO A 47 1.13 0.65 15.44
N SER A 48 1.03 -0.04 14.31
CA SER A 48 2.09 -0.13 13.29
C SER A 48 1.93 0.91 12.17
N LEU A 49 0.80 1.64 12.13
CA LEU A 49 0.53 2.63 11.09
C LEU A 49 1.14 3.99 11.43
N ALA A 50 1.79 4.59 10.45
CA ALA A 50 2.13 6.02 10.45
C ALA A 50 1.00 6.84 9.82
N ALA A 51 0.32 6.30 8.81
CA ALA A 51 -0.90 6.85 8.23
C ALA A 51 -1.81 5.73 7.74
N LYS A 52 -3.13 5.92 7.88
CA LYS A 52 -4.16 4.93 7.53
C LYS A 52 -4.16 4.61 6.04
N PHE A 53 -4.45 3.35 5.74
CA PHE A 53 -4.73 2.89 4.40
C PHE A 53 -6.01 3.52 3.86
N LEU A 54 -6.00 3.86 2.58
CA LEU A 54 -7.18 4.27 1.82
C LEU A 54 -7.09 3.85 0.36
N ILE A 55 -8.26 3.76 -0.28
CA ILE A 55 -8.35 3.68 -1.74
C ILE A 55 -7.97 5.05 -2.31
N THR A 56 -7.15 5.06 -3.36
CA THR A 56 -6.76 6.27 -4.08
C THR A 56 -7.47 6.32 -5.44
N ILE A 57 -6.75 6.59 -6.53
CA ILE A 57 -7.35 6.73 -7.85
C ILE A 57 -7.58 5.33 -8.46
N GLY A 58 -8.83 5.08 -8.87
CA GLY A 58 -9.21 3.88 -9.59
C GLY A 58 -9.35 2.66 -8.69
N ASP A 59 -8.41 1.75 -8.80
CA ASP A 59 -8.34 0.48 -8.07
C ASP A 59 -7.07 0.36 -7.22
N GLU A 60 -6.29 1.44 -7.15
CA GLU A 60 -5.12 1.53 -6.29
C GLU A 60 -5.52 1.87 -4.86
N PHE A 61 -4.72 1.39 -3.92
CA PHE A 61 -4.78 1.79 -2.52
C PHE A 61 -3.36 1.99 -1.99
N GLN A 62 -3.22 2.75 -0.92
CA GLN A 62 -1.94 2.91 -0.28
C GLN A 62 -2.07 3.12 1.22
N GLY A 63 -0.99 2.82 1.94
CA GLY A 63 -0.86 2.99 3.39
C GLY A 63 0.59 3.20 3.79
N LEU A 64 0.81 3.72 5.00
CA LEU A 64 2.13 4.03 5.51
C LEU A 64 2.36 3.37 6.86
N LEU A 65 3.39 2.54 6.94
CA LEU A 65 3.79 1.80 8.14
C LEU A 65 4.99 2.47 8.81
N ARG A 66 5.11 2.30 10.13
CA ARG A 66 6.27 2.74 10.92
C ARG A 66 7.48 1.85 10.73
N ASN A 67 7.27 0.57 10.43
CA ASN A 67 8.30 -0.44 10.26
C ASN A 67 7.76 -1.61 9.40
N PRO A 68 8.63 -2.50 8.88
CA PRO A 68 8.19 -3.56 7.98
C PRO A 68 7.68 -4.83 8.65
N VAL A 69 7.66 -4.92 9.99
CA VAL A 69 7.42 -6.18 10.71
C VAL A 69 6.05 -6.77 10.35
N VAL A 70 5.04 -5.92 10.17
CA VAL A 70 3.66 -6.35 9.90
C VAL A 70 3.36 -6.69 8.44
N ILE A 71 4.33 -6.55 7.54
CA ILE A 71 4.09 -6.75 6.09
C ILE A 71 3.57 -8.16 5.78
N PRO A 72 4.16 -9.26 6.27
CA PRO A 72 3.66 -10.59 5.95
C PRO A 72 2.21 -10.80 6.39
N ASP A 73 1.83 -10.26 7.55
CA ASP A 73 0.46 -10.37 8.08
C ASP A 73 -0.52 -9.47 7.32
N LEU A 74 -0.10 -8.26 6.96
CA LEU A 74 -0.85 -7.35 6.10
C LEU A 74 -1.16 -7.99 4.73
N VAL A 75 -0.15 -8.59 4.09
CA VAL A 75 -0.32 -9.28 2.80
C VAL A 75 -1.31 -10.44 2.94
N ARG A 76 -1.16 -11.25 4.00
CA ARG A 76 -2.09 -12.34 4.29
C ARG A 76 -3.51 -11.84 4.49
N GLU A 77 -3.72 -10.75 5.24
CA GLU A 77 -5.06 -10.19 5.47
C GLU A 77 -5.70 -9.67 4.18
N LEU A 78 -4.92 -9.05 3.30
CA LEU A 78 -5.40 -8.65 1.97
C LEU A 78 -5.80 -9.86 1.13
N GLU A 79 -4.94 -10.88 1.04
CA GLU A 79 -5.20 -12.10 0.24
C GLU A 79 -6.41 -12.88 0.75
N MET A 80 -6.56 -13.03 2.07
CA MET A 80 -7.70 -13.75 2.67
C MET A 80 -9.04 -13.05 2.43
N ASN A 81 -9.07 -11.72 2.45
CA ASN A 81 -10.30 -10.96 2.27
C ASN A 81 -10.62 -10.65 0.80
N LEU A 82 -9.65 -10.83 -0.10
CA LEU A 82 -9.76 -10.54 -1.53
C LEU A 82 -9.28 -11.73 -2.40
N PRO A 83 -9.77 -12.96 -2.17
CA PRO A 83 -9.21 -14.17 -2.77
C PRO A 83 -9.36 -14.25 -4.29
N ASP A 84 -10.36 -13.58 -4.86
CA ASP A 84 -10.66 -13.60 -6.29
C ASP A 84 -9.87 -12.56 -7.09
N ALA A 85 -9.01 -11.77 -6.43
CA ALA A 85 -8.37 -10.62 -7.03
C ALA A 85 -6.84 -10.76 -7.01
N ASN A 86 -6.27 -10.94 -8.20
CA ASN A 86 -4.82 -10.84 -8.38
C ASN A 86 -4.38 -9.41 -8.04
N MET A 87 -3.55 -9.27 -7.01
CA MET A 87 -3.05 -7.99 -6.52
C MET A 87 -1.53 -7.90 -6.70
N ARG A 88 -1.02 -6.69 -6.95
CA ARG A 88 0.41 -6.40 -6.84
C ARG A 88 0.62 -5.37 -5.75
N LEU A 89 1.70 -5.52 -5.01
CA LEU A 89 2.11 -4.58 -3.98
C LEU A 89 3.50 -4.07 -4.31
N GLY A 90 3.64 -2.76 -4.39
CA GLY A 90 4.91 -2.06 -4.33
C GLY A 90 5.17 -1.59 -2.91
N ILE A 91 6.31 -2.01 -2.35
CA ILE A 91 6.68 -1.72 -0.96
C ILE A 91 8.01 -0.96 -0.99
N GLY A 92 8.00 0.25 -0.45
CA GLY A 92 9.16 1.14 -0.43
C GLY A 92 9.54 1.52 0.99
N LYS A 93 10.84 1.57 1.29
CA LYS A 93 11.37 2.14 2.53
C LYS A 93 12.10 3.46 2.24
N GLY A 94 11.82 4.47 3.04
CA GLY A 94 12.42 5.81 2.88
C GLY A 94 11.87 6.80 3.89
N ASP A 95 12.37 8.02 3.86
CA ASP A 95 11.85 9.15 4.63
C ASP A 95 10.69 9.86 3.90
N LEU A 96 10.10 10.83 4.59
CA LEU A 96 9.10 11.74 4.08
C LEU A 96 9.67 13.16 4.02
N TYR A 97 9.30 13.91 2.98
CA TYR A 97 9.58 15.34 2.88
C TYR A 97 8.46 16.19 3.50
N THR A 98 7.27 15.64 3.60
CA THR A 98 6.06 16.30 4.09
C THR A 98 5.68 15.80 5.48
N ASP A 99 4.85 16.57 6.18
CA ASP A 99 4.25 16.14 7.45
C ASP A 99 3.34 14.91 7.26
N LEU A 100 3.17 14.16 8.36
CA LEU A 100 2.26 13.02 8.40
C LEU A 100 0.79 13.47 8.39
N GLY A 101 0.02 12.92 7.46
CA GLY A 101 -1.44 12.99 7.49
C GLY A 101 -2.06 11.82 8.25
N GLU A 102 -3.36 11.93 8.59
CA GLU A 102 -4.13 10.81 9.15
C GLU A 102 -4.23 9.64 8.16
N TYR A 103 -4.48 9.97 6.89
CA TYR A 103 -4.57 9.02 5.79
C TYR A 103 -3.35 9.13 4.90
N ALA A 104 -2.98 8.02 4.27
CA ALA A 104 -1.84 7.94 3.37
C ALA A 104 -2.09 8.66 2.03
N ILE A 105 -2.33 9.97 2.02
CA ILE A 105 -2.57 10.78 0.82
C ILE A 105 -2.02 12.19 1.01
N GLY A 106 -1.58 12.82 -0.09
CA GLY A 106 -1.03 14.18 -0.05
C GLY A 106 0.36 14.29 0.58
N MET A 107 1.03 13.15 0.80
CA MET A 107 2.41 13.08 1.30
C MET A 107 3.38 12.78 0.16
N ASP A 108 4.62 13.27 0.28
CA ASP A 108 5.68 13.01 -0.69
C ASP A 108 7.01 12.66 -0.01
N GLY A 109 7.86 11.94 -0.73
CA GLY A 109 9.20 11.57 -0.27
C GLY A 109 9.72 10.26 -0.86
N PRO A 110 10.98 9.90 -0.58
CA PRO A 110 11.65 8.70 -1.08
C PRO A 110 10.89 7.41 -0.78
N VAL A 111 10.13 7.36 0.33
CA VAL A 111 9.25 6.24 0.65
C VAL A 111 8.22 5.97 -0.45
N TRP A 112 7.58 7.01 -0.98
CA TRP A 112 6.56 6.88 -2.03
C TRP A 112 7.17 6.64 -3.40
N HIS A 113 8.30 7.28 -3.69
CA HIS A 113 9.05 7.02 -4.92
C HIS A 113 9.52 5.55 -4.99
N ALA A 114 10.01 5.00 -3.88
CA ALA A 114 10.42 3.61 -3.79
C ALA A 114 9.24 2.64 -3.94
N ALA A 115 8.13 2.89 -3.24
CA ALA A 115 6.94 2.05 -3.32
C ALA A 115 6.34 2.06 -4.74
N ARG A 116 6.30 3.23 -5.39
CA ARG A 116 5.82 3.36 -6.76
C ARG A 116 6.74 2.64 -7.76
N ARG A 117 8.06 2.80 -7.65
CA ARG A 117 9.02 2.05 -8.46
C ARG A 117 8.83 0.54 -8.32
N ALA A 118 8.69 0.05 -7.09
CA ALA A 118 8.47 -1.36 -6.82
C ALA A 118 7.18 -1.89 -7.49
N LEU A 119 6.09 -1.10 -7.44
CA LEU A 119 4.83 -1.46 -8.09
C LEU A 119 4.95 -1.49 -9.62
N GLU A 120 5.60 -0.48 -10.22
CA GLU A 120 5.82 -0.44 -11.66
C GLU A 120 6.74 -1.58 -12.14
N ASP A 121 7.78 -1.91 -11.38
CA ASP A 121 8.62 -3.07 -11.64
C ASP A 121 7.81 -4.37 -11.60
N ALA A 122 6.88 -4.51 -10.63
CA ALA A 122 5.98 -5.66 -10.56
C ALA A 122 5.06 -5.75 -11.80
N LYS A 123 4.56 -4.62 -12.30
CA LYS A 123 3.75 -4.54 -13.52
C LYS A 123 4.55 -4.96 -14.76
N VAL A 124 5.76 -4.41 -14.94
CA VAL A 124 6.63 -4.68 -16.11
C VAL A 124 7.10 -6.13 -16.11
N SER A 125 7.58 -6.63 -14.98
CA SER A 125 8.09 -8.01 -14.84
C SER A 125 6.99 -9.06 -14.68
N ARG A 126 5.72 -8.65 -14.67
CA ARG A 126 4.53 -9.50 -14.45
C ARG A 126 4.63 -10.33 -13.16
N ARG A 127 5.27 -9.79 -12.12
CA ARG A 127 5.31 -10.39 -10.79
C ARG A 127 3.98 -10.16 -10.07
N PHE A 128 3.61 -11.12 -9.23
CA PHE A 128 2.48 -11.06 -8.31
C PHE A 128 3.00 -10.99 -6.87
N GLY A 129 2.17 -10.54 -5.94
CA GLY A 129 2.58 -10.35 -4.55
C GLY A 129 3.38 -9.05 -4.33
N GLY A 130 4.28 -9.05 -3.35
CA GLY A 130 5.07 -7.87 -2.94
C GLY A 130 6.43 -7.75 -3.60
N VAL A 131 6.70 -6.60 -4.22
CA VAL A 131 8.04 -6.17 -4.65
C VAL A 131 8.55 -5.09 -3.71
N PHE A 132 9.82 -5.17 -3.34
CA PHE A 132 10.43 -4.36 -2.29
C PHE A 132 11.57 -3.49 -2.85
N VAL A 133 11.65 -2.23 -2.43
CA VAL A 133 12.74 -1.30 -2.76
C VAL A 133 13.17 -0.53 -1.50
N GLY A 134 14.48 -0.40 -1.28
CA GLY A 134 15.06 0.36 -0.16
C GLY A 134 15.20 -0.42 1.15
N PHE A 135 15.10 -1.75 1.11
CA PHE A 135 15.25 -2.65 2.24
C PHE A 135 16.68 -3.17 2.37
#